data_AF-A0A6J6Y328-F1
#
_entry.id   AF-A0A6J6Y328-F1
#
_cell.length_a   1.000
_cell.length_b   1.000
_cell.length_c   1.000
_cell.angle_alpha   90.00
_cell.angle_beta   90.00
_cell.angle_gamma   90.00
#
_symmetry.space_group_name_H-M   'P 1'
#
loop_
_entity.id
_entity.type
_entity.pdbx_description
1 polymer ?
#
loop_
_entity_poly.entity_id
_entity_poly.type
_entity_poly.pdbx_seq_one_letter_code
_entity_poly.pdbx_strand_id
1 'polypeptide(L)'
;MSAHTRALDATARLTGELTVDIIFLMRRKPWHWAAVLGGLVLGLALGFVVGTAAHHLVLFLTLSCGGVLAGLGMNVGAEFEFVAITPSRLLLLHSSRVIAHPVRIKRPLRADQVRWSAAGPFMRLTIDGRSGYMTSRQNAKRLQRMLQAFGA
;
A
#
# COMPACT_ATOMS: atom_id res chain seq x y z
N MET A 1 -10.51 -17.43 -6.65
CA MET A 1 -9.51 -17.21 -5.57
C MET A 1 -9.55 -15.77 -5.08
N SER A 2 -9.56 -15.55 -3.77
CA SER A 2 -9.55 -14.20 -3.19
C SER A 2 -8.18 -13.51 -3.38
N ALA A 3 -8.12 -12.18 -3.33
CA ALA A 3 -6.86 -11.43 -3.36
C ALA A 3 -5.93 -11.82 -2.18
N HIS A 4 -6.52 -12.14 -1.03
CA HIS A 4 -5.79 -12.59 0.14
C HIS A 4 -5.11 -13.95 -0.08
N THR A 5 -5.82 -14.93 -0.64
CA THR A 5 -5.26 -16.25 -0.96
C THR A 5 -4.09 -16.13 -1.94
N ARG A 6 -4.24 -15.31 -2.99
CA ARG A 6 -3.15 -15.04 -3.94
C ARG A 6 -1.91 -14.43 -3.27
N ALA A 7 -2.10 -13.54 -2.29
CA ALA A 7 -1.00 -12.93 -1.56
C ALA A 7 -0.29 -13.94 -0.64
N LEU A 8 -1.02 -14.88 -0.02
CA LEU A 8 -0.43 -15.98 0.74
C LEU A 8 0.40 -16.90 -0.15
N ASP A 9 -0.15 -17.33 -1.30
CA ASP A 9 0.56 -18.23 -2.23
C ASP A 9 1.85 -17.59 -2.77
N ALA A 10 1.80 -16.31 -3.12
CA ALA A 10 2.98 -15.61 -3.59
C ALA A 10 4.03 -15.42 -2.51
N THR A 11 3.59 -15.17 -1.27
CA THR A 11 4.51 -15.10 -0.14
C THR A 11 5.18 -16.46 0.08
N ALA A 12 4.41 -17.55 0.03
CA ALA A 12 4.95 -18.89 0.19
C ALA A 12 5.97 -19.24 -0.91
N ARG A 13 5.71 -18.82 -2.15
CA ARG A 13 6.69 -18.93 -3.25
C ARG A 13 7.94 -18.11 -3.02
N LEU A 14 7.82 -16.91 -2.45
CA LEU A 14 8.96 -16.04 -2.16
C LEU A 14 9.82 -16.54 -1.00
N THR A 15 9.20 -17.16 0.01
CA THR A 15 9.88 -17.58 1.24
C THR A 15 10.34 -19.04 1.22
N GLY A 16 9.72 -19.87 0.38
CA GLY A 16 9.87 -21.33 0.42
C GLY A 16 9.19 -21.97 1.64
N GLU A 17 8.34 -21.22 2.35
CA GLU A 17 7.68 -21.64 3.58
C GLU A 17 6.16 -21.43 3.51
N LEU A 18 5.39 -22.22 4.25
CA LEU A 18 3.97 -21.96 4.41
C LEU A 18 3.77 -20.56 4.99
N THR A 19 2.95 -19.72 4.36
CA THR A 19 2.58 -18.42 4.94
C THR A 19 1.36 -18.62 5.83
N VAL A 20 1.51 -18.41 7.13
CA VAL A 20 0.43 -18.60 8.10
C VAL A 20 -0.57 -17.44 8.02
N ASP A 21 -0.05 -16.22 7.88
CA ASP A 21 -0.85 -15.02 7.88
C ASP A 21 -0.14 -13.85 7.15
N ILE A 22 -0.91 -12.91 6.59
CA ILE A 22 -0.43 -11.72 5.91
C ILE A 22 -1.39 -10.53 6.08
N ILE A 23 -0.83 -9.34 6.35
CA ILE A 23 -1.55 -8.08 6.50
C ILE A 23 -1.00 -7.05 5.51
N PHE A 24 -1.89 -6.47 4.70
CA PHE A 24 -1.56 -5.37 3.79
C PHE A 24 -1.37 -4.06 4.55
N LEU A 25 -0.31 -3.35 4.20
CA LEU A 25 0.03 -2.03 4.71
C LEU A 25 0.13 -1.03 3.56
N MET A 26 -0.42 0.16 3.79
CA MET A 26 -0.21 1.33 2.94
C MET A 26 0.55 2.40 3.71
N ARG A 27 1.52 3.06 3.09
CA ARG A 27 2.19 4.23 3.65
C ARG A 27 2.23 5.35 2.60
N ARG A 28 1.87 6.57 2.99
CA ARG A 28 2.06 7.74 2.13
C ARG A 28 3.50 8.23 2.24
N LYS A 29 4.14 8.51 1.11
CA LYS A 29 5.47 9.15 1.10
C LYS A 29 5.35 10.62 1.52
N PRO A 30 6.44 11.24 1.99
CA PRO A 30 6.43 12.66 2.35
C PRO A 30 5.95 13.58 1.23
N TRP A 31 6.29 13.23 -0.02
CA TRP A 31 5.90 13.98 -1.22
C TRP A 31 4.57 13.54 -1.83
N HIS A 32 3.78 12.68 -1.17
CA HIS A 32 2.54 12.12 -1.72
C HIS A 32 1.62 13.20 -2.30
N TRP A 33 1.34 14.25 -1.53
CA TRP A 33 0.46 15.33 -1.97
C TRP A 33 1.06 16.16 -3.10
N ALA A 34 2.38 16.34 -3.14
CA ALA A 34 3.03 17.02 -4.25
C ALA A 34 2.85 16.23 -5.56
N ALA A 35 2.94 14.89 -5.53
CA ALA A 35 2.68 14.05 -6.70
C ALA A 35 1.21 14.06 -7.13
N VAL A 36 0.26 14.06 -6.17
CA VAL A 36 -1.17 14.18 -6.47
C VAL A 36 -1.49 15.52 -7.12
N LEU A 37 -0.99 16.62 -6.55
CA LEU A 37 -1.19 17.96 -7.09
C LEU A 37 -0.52 18.13 -8.45
N GLY A 38 0.72 17.65 -8.61
CA GLY A 38 1.41 17.66 -9.90
C GLY A 38 0.63 16.88 -10.97
N GLY A 39 0.13 15.69 -10.62
CA GLY A 39 -0.72 14.90 -11.51
C GLY A 39 -2.01 15.62 -11.87
N LEU A 40 -2.70 16.23 -10.90
CA LEU A 40 -3.92 16.99 -11.14
C LEU A 40 -3.69 18.16 -12.09
N VAL A 41 -2.67 18.99 -11.83
CA VAL A 41 -2.36 20.17 -12.66
C VAL A 41 -1.99 19.75 -14.09
N LEU A 42 -1.12 18.75 -14.23
CA LEU A 42 -0.75 18.21 -15.54
C LEU A 42 -1.97 17.62 -16.27
N GLY A 43 -2.86 16.96 -15.53
CA GLY A 43 -4.05 16.31 -16.10
C GLY A 43 -5.08 17.32 -16.58
N LEU A 44 -5.33 18.37 -15.80
CA LEU A 44 -6.20 19.47 -16.19
C LEU A 44 -5.64 20.20 -17.41
N ALA A 45 -4.34 20.51 -17.43
CA ALA A 45 -3.70 21.17 -18.57
C ALA A 45 -3.79 20.32 -19.86
N LEU A 46 -3.45 19.02 -19.76
CA LEU A 46 -3.52 18.10 -20.89
C LEU A 46 -4.97 17.94 -21.39
N GLY A 47 -5.91 17.72 -20.48
CA GLY A 47 -7.32 17.55 -20.83
C GLY A 47 -7.95 18.82 -21.41
N PHE A 48 -7.49 20.00 -21.00
CA PHE A 48 -7.90 21.27 -21.61
C PHE A 48 -7.39 21.38 -23.06
N VAL A 49 -6.09 21.12 -23.29
CA VAL A 49 -5.47 21.19 -24.63
C VAL A 49 -6.10 20.18 -25.61
N VAL A 50 -6.30 18.93 -25.18
CA VAL A 50 -6.97 17.91 -26.00
C VAL A 50 -8.45 18.23 -26.15
N GLY A 51 -9.06 18.75 -25.09
CA GLY A 51 -10.45 19.16 -25.04
C GLY A 51 -10.80 20.25 -26.06
N THR A 52 -9.97 21.29 -26.18
CA THR A 52 -10.18 22.38 -27.13
C THR A 52 -10.04 21.91 -28.58
N ALA A 53 -9.14 20.97 -28.85
CA ALA A 53 -9.01 20.33 -30.16
C ALA A 53 -10.23 19.45 -30.52
N ALA A 54 -10.92 18.91 -29.52
CA ALA A 54 -12.12 18.08 -29.70
C ALA A 54 -13.44 18.87 -29.70
N HIS A 55 -13.40 20.21 -29.56
CA HIS A 55 -14.50 21.20 -29.61
C HIS A 55 -15.70 21.03 -28.65
N HIS A 56 -16.22 19.83 -28.40
CA HIS A 56 -17.41 19.56 -27.58
C HIS A 56 -17.13 18.73 -26.32
N LEU A 57 -15.86 18.36 -26.08
CA LEU A 57 -15.46 17.50 -24.96
C LEU A 57 -14.53 18.19 -23.95
N VAL A 58 -14.39 19.52 -24.00
CA VAL A 58 -13.41 20.27 -23.18
C VAL A 58 -13.54 19.93 -21.70
N LEU A 59 -14.73 20.10 -21.14
CA LEU A 59 -14.98 19.84 -19.71
C LEU A 59 -14.78 18.36 -19.36
N PHE A 60 -15.30 17.47 -20.19
CA PHE A 60 -15.19 16.03 -19.96
C PHE A 60 -13.72 15.57 -19.94
N LEU A 61 -12.94 15.95 -20.94
CA LEU A 61 -11.54 15.55 -21.07
C LEU A 61 -10.65 16.23 -20.01
N THR A 62 -10.89 17.51 -19.72
CA THR A 62 -10.19 18.24 -18.65
C THR A 62 -10.35 17.53 -17.30
N LEU A 63 -11.58 17.27 -16.89
CA LEU A 63 -11.85 16.62 -15.59
C LEU A 63 -11.40 15.16 -15.58
N SER A 64 -11.59 14.42 -16.68
CA SER A 64 -11.17 13.02 -16.77
C SER A 64 -9.66 12.87 -16.70
N CYS A 65 -8.91 13.66 -17.48
CA CYS A 65 -7.44 13.65 -17.43
C CYS A 65 -6.93 14.13 -16.06
N GLY A 66 -7.54 15.16 -15.48
CA GLY A 66 -7.26 15.61 -14.11
C GLY A 66 -7.42 14.48 -13.09
N GLY A 67 -8.56 13.78 -13.12
CA GLY A 67 -8.84 12.65 -12.22
C GLY A 67 -7.89 11.47 -12.41
N VAL A 68 -7.60 11.08 -13.66
CA VAL A 68 -6.70 9.96 -13.97
C VAL A 68 -5.27 10.26 -13.52
N LEU A 69 -4.73 11.44 -13.86
CA LEU A 69 -3.35 11.78 -13.49
C LEU A 69 -3.21 12.08 -11.99
N ALA A 70 -4.22 12.68 -11.34
CA ALA A 70 -4.26 12.78 -9.88
C ALA A 70 -4.26 11.38 -9.23
N GLY A 71 -5.03 10.44 -9.79
CA GLY A 71 -5.05 9.03 -9.38
C GLY A 71 -3.71 8.33 -9.53
N LEU A 72 -2.98 8.58 -10.61
CA LEU A 72 -1.60 8.12 -10.77
C LEU A 72 -0.68 8.73 -9.70
N GLY A 73 -0.83 10.03 -9.41
CA GLY A 73 -0.12 10.69 -8.31
C GLY A 73 -0.37 10.02 -6.96
N MET A 74 -1.61 9.62 -6.67
CA MET A 74 -1.95 8.87 -5.45
C MET A 74 -1.19 7.55 -5.36
N ASN A 75 -1.12 6.79 -6.46
CA ASN A 75 -0.42 5.50 -6.52
C ASN A 75 1.10 5.65 -6.41
N VAL A 76 1.69 6.63 -7.11
CA VAL A 76 3.15 6.86 -7.12
C VAL A 76 3.64 7.39 -5.76
N GLY A 77 2.82 8.24 -5.12
CA GLY A 77 3.03 8.77 -3.79
C GLY A 77 2.75 7.78 -2.66
N ALA A 78 2.30 6.56 -2.96
CA ALA A 78 2.05 5.51 -1.97
C ALA A 78 3.12 4.41 -2.02
N GLU A 79 3.40 3.85 -0.86
CA GLU A 79 4.14 2.60 -0.69
C GLU A 79 3.15 1.56 -0.19
N PHE A 80 3.20 0.40 -0.81
CA PHE A 80 2.39 -0.74 -0.43
C PHE A 80 3.34 -1.85 0.01
N GLU A 81 3.11 -2.36 1.21
CA GLU A 81 3.92 -3.38 1.84
C GLU A 81 3.01 -4.41 2.49
N PHE A 82 3.57 -5.56 2.86
CA PHE A 82 2.87 -6.55 3.66
C PHE A 82 3.71 -6.93 4.87
N VAL A 83 3.04 -7.16 5.99
CA VAL A 83 3.63 -7.92 7.10
C VAL A 83 3.13 -9.34 6.96
N ALA A 84 4.04 -10.30 6.87
CA ALA A 84 3.71 -11.71 6.77
C ALA A 84 4.37 -12.49 7.90
N ILE A 85 3.70 -13.54 8.34
CA ILE A 85 4.23 -14.51 9.29
C ILE A 85 4.37 -15.86 8.60
N THR A 86 5.53 -16.45 8.82
CA THR A 86 5.89 -17.82 8.42
C THR A 86 6.18 -18.62 9.70
N PRO A 87 6.27 -19.96 9.65
CA PRO A 87 6.62 -20.78 10.81
C PRO A 87 7.91 -20.34 11.50
N SER A 88 8.89 -19.81 10.74
CA SER A 88 10.21 -19.49 11.28
C SER A 88 10.46 -17.99 11.52
N ARG A 89 9.67 -17.10 10.90
CA ARG A 89 9.99 -15.65 10.87
C ARG A 89 8.80 -14.74 10.58
N LEU A 90 8.89 -13.53 11.12
CA LEU A 90 8.07 -12.38 10.75
C LEU A 90 8.80 -11.58 9.65
N LEU A 91 8.08 -11.18 8.60
CA LEU A 91 8.66 -10.58 7.39
C LEU A 91 7.95 -9.28 7.02
N LEU A 92 8.73 -8.33 6.48
CA LEU A 92 8.23 -7.21 5.71
C LEU A 92 8.45 -7.50 4.23
N LEU A 93 7.38 -7.43 3.44
CA LEU A 93 7.40 -7.70 2.00
C LEU A 93 7.04 -6.44 1.23
N HIS A 94 7.66 -6.24 0.07
CA HIS A 94 7.23 -5.19 -0.84
C HIS A 94 6.03 -5.67 -1.65
N SER A 95 5.07 -4.79 -1.88
CA SER A 95 3.90 -5.06 -2.71
C SER A 95 4.02 -4.35 -4.06
N SER A 96 3.54 -5.00 -5.12
CA SER A 96 3.28 -4.36 -6.40
C SER A 96 2.24 -3.25 -6.22
N ARG A 97 2.54 -2.07 -6.75
CA ARG A 97 1.61 -0.92 -6.71
C ARG A 97 0.43 -1.07 -7.66
N VAL A 98 0.48 -2.01 -8.59
CA VAL A 98 -0.56 -2.22 -9.61
C VAL A 98 -1.57 -3.27 -9.17
N ILE A 99 -1.10 -4.40 -8.66
CA ILE A 99 -1.95 -5.56 -8.33
C ILE A 99 -2.01 -5.87 -6.84
N ALA A 100 -1.43 -5.02 -5.98
CA ALA A 100 -1.36 -5.20 -4.53
C ALA A 100 -0.91 -6.62 -4.13
N HIS A 101 0.20 -7.07 -4.71
CA HIS A 101 0.70 -8.45 -4.60
C HIS A 101 2.14 -8.48 -4.07
N PRO A 102 2.52 -9.39 -3.15
CA PRO A 102 3.89 -9.51 -2.69
C PRO A 102 4.84 -9.83 -3.85
N VAL A 103 5.92 -9.06 -4.01
CA VAL A 103 6.87 -9.22 -5.12
C VAL A 103 8.30 -9.49 -4.67
N ARG A 104 8.66 -9.09 -3.45
CA ARG A 104 9.99 -9.35 -2.88
C ARG A 104 9.95 -9.32 -1.36
N ILE A 105 10.80 -10.13 -0.74
CA ILE A 105 11.12 -10.00 0.68
C ILE A 105 11.94 -8.72 0.83
N LYS A 106 11.45 -7.77 1.64
CA LYS A 106 12.20 -6.56 1.94
C LYS A 106 13.23 -6.85 3.03
N ARG A 107 12.79 -7.53 4.09
CA ARG A 107 13.64 -8.03 5.20
C ARG A 107 12.83 -8.81 6.25
N PRO A 108 13.49 -9.56 7.14
CA PRO A 108 12.92 -10.00 8.40
C PRO A 108 12.57 -8.83 9.32
N LEU A 109 11.57 -9.03 10.18
CA LEU A 109 11.16 -8.11 11.25
C LEU A 109 11.28 -8.81 12.60
N ARG A 110 11.64 -8.05 13.62
CA ARG A 110 11.47 -8.46 15.02
C ARG A 110 10.18 -7.88 15.59
N ALA A 111 9.57 -8.56 16.55
CA ALA A 111 8.31 -8.12 17.13
C ALA A 111 8.41 -6.73 17.81
N ASP A 112 9.53 -6.45 18.48
CA ASP A 112 9.83 -5.18 19.16
C ASP A 112 9.99 -3.99 18.21
N GLN A 113 10.25 -4.25 16.93
CA GLN A 113 10.34 -3.22 15.89
C GLN A 113 8.97 -2.74 15.39
N VAL A 114 7.88 -3.42 15.76
CA VAL A 114 6.52 -3.10 15.28
C VAL A 114 5.71 -2.51 16.42
N ARG A 115 5.44 -1.20 16.34
CA ARG A 115 4.52 -0.51 17.25
C ARG A 115 3.24 -0.16 16.48
N TRP A 116 2.09 -0.28 17.12
CA TRP A 116 0.82 0.01 16.48
C TRP A 116 -0.15 0.73 17.41
N SER A 117 -1.05 1.51 16.83
CA SER A 117 -2.19 2.12 17.51
C SER A 117 -3.44 2.04 16.64
N ALA A 118 -4.55 1.63 17.24
CA ALA A 118 -5.83 1.53 16.55
C ALA A 118 -6.72 2.71 16.97
N ALA A 119 -6.63 3.82 16.24
CA ALA A 119 -7.46 5.01 16.46
C ALA A 119 -8.39 5.22 15.26
N GLY A 120 -9.70 5.18 15.52
CA GLY A 120 -10.72 5.33 14.47
C GLY A 120 -10.83 4.11 13.53
N PRO A 121 -11.13 4.31 12.23
CA PRO A 121 -11.33 3.21 11.29
C PRO A 121 -10.03 2.53 10.84
N PHE A 122 -8.88 3.18 11.06
CA PHE A 122 -7.58 2.69 10.62
C PHE A 122 -6.69 2.34 11.82
N MET A 123 -5.84 1.33 11.62
CA MET A 123 -4.71 1.06 12.50
C MET A 123 -3.46 1.70 11.89
N ARG A 124 -2.73 2.48 12.70
CA ARG A 124 -1.45 3.08 12.34
C ARG A 124 -0.33 2.22 12.90
N LEU A 125 0.72 2.02 12.10
CA LEU A 125 1.90 1.27 12.50
C LEU A 125 3.16 2.13 12.33
N THR A 126 4.12 1.88 13.21
CA THR A 126 5.50 2.30 13.09
C THR A 126 6.33 1.04 13.04
N ILE A 127 7.10 0.87 11.96
CA ILE A 127 7.95 -0.30 11.74
C ILE A 127 9.38 0.20 11.66
N ASP A 128 10.21 -0.19 12.63
CA ASP A 128 11.63 0.16 12.69
C ASP A 128 11.86 1.68 12.56
N GLY A 129 11.20 2.44 13.43
CA GLY A 129 11.25 3.90 13.44
C GLY A 129 10.51 4.59 12.28
N ARG A 130 10.09 3.87 11.24
CA ARG A 130 9.33 4.46 10.11
C ARG A 130 7.84 4.45 10.42
N SER A 131 7.28 5.64 10.62
CA SER A 131 5.86 5.84 10.86
C SER A 131 5.05 6.00 9.56
N GLY A 132 3.73 6.05 9.70
CA GLY A 132 2.80 6.34 8.60
C GLY A 132 2.28 5.11 7.86
N TYR A 133 2.63 3.91 8.29
CA TYR A 133 1.98 2.69 7.82
C TYR A 133 0.55 2.63 8.34
N MET A 134 -0.38 2.21 7.49
CA MET A 134 -1.80 2.16 7.78
C MET A 134 -2.40 0.87 7.24
N THR A 135 -3.36 0.32 7.99
CA THR A 135 -4.20 -0.80 7.57
C THR A 135 -5.57 -0.69 8.21
N SER A 136 -6.49 -1.60 7.89
CA SER A 136 -7.80 -1.67 8.54
C SER A 136 -7.65 -1.98 10.02
N ARG A 137 -8.44 -1.31 10.89
CA ARG A 137 -8.50 -1.62 12.32
C ARG A 137 -8.85 -3.08 12.62
N GLN A 138 -9.58 -3.75 11.72
CA GLN A 138 -9.94 -5.16 11.86
C GLN A 138 -8.70 -6.08 11.95
N ASN A 139 -7.55 -5.63 11.44
CA ASN A 139 -6.30 -6.37 11.50
C ASN A 139 -5.59 -6.25 12.86
N ALA A 140 -6.09 -5.49 13.84
CA ALA A 140 -5.41 -5.27 15.12
C ALA A 140 -5.18 -6.57 15.91
N LYS A 141 -6.24 -7.37 16.13
CA LYS A 141 -6.12 -8.69 16.80
C LYS A 141 -5.22 -9.65 16.03
N ARG A 142 -5.26 -9.57 14.69
CA ARG A 142 -4.45 -10.39 13.79
C ARG A 142 -2.97 -10.06 13.94
N LEU A 143 -2.62 -8.78 13.88
CA LEU A 143 -1.27 -8.28 14.09
C LEU A 143 -0.75 -8.64 15.49
N GLN A 144 -1.56 -8.45 16.54
CA GLN A 144 -1.17 -8.81 17.89
C GLN A 144 -0.77 -10.28 18.01
N ARG A 145 -1.54 -11.21 17.45
CA ARG A 145 -1.19 -12.63 17.42
C ARG A 145 0.10 -12.91 16.65
N MET A 146 0.29 -12.25 15.50
CA MET A 146 1.52 -12.38 14.71
C MET A 146 2.75 -11.94 15.50
N LEU A 147 2.65 -10.85 16.26
CA LEU A 147 3.76 -10.33 17.07
C LEU A 147 4.02 -11.19 18.31
N GLN A 148 2.98 -11.70 18.96
CA GLN A 148 3.11 -12.59 20.13
C GLN A 148 3.81 -13.91 19.79
N ALA A 149 3.61 -14.45 18.58
CA ALA A 149 4.28 -15.67 18.12
C ALA A 149 5.82 -15.54 18.03
N PHE A 150 6.35 -14.30 17.96
CA PHE A 150 7.79 -14.01 17.82
C PHE A 150 8.33 -13.05 18.89
N GLY A 151 7.53 -12.77 19.92
CA GLY A 151 7.82 -11.79 20.96
C GLY A 151 8.11 -12.38 22.34
N ALA A 152 8.45 -13.66 22.42
CA ALA A 152 8.91 -14.34 23.63
C ALA A 152 10.41 -14.12 23.85
#